data_AF-A0A925C738-F1
#
_entry.id   AF-A0A925C738-F1
#
_cell.length_a   1.000
_cell.length_b   1.000
_cell.length_c   1.000
_cell.angle_alpha   90.00
_cell.angle_beta   90.00
_cell.angle_gamma   90.00
#
_symmetry.space_group_name_H-M   'P 1'
#
loop_
_entity.id
_entity.type
_entity.pdbx_description
1 polymer ?
#
loop_
_entity_poly.entity_id
_entity_poly.type
_entity_poly.pdbx_seq_one_letter_code
_entity_poly.pdbx_strand_id
1 'polypeptide(L)'
;MPDSAADGSGGGTRAPSGARVFTVPAGRPFLQAVAAAILNGDLPATGGRAPNPLELPEITLLLPTRRATRAMQDAFLTASGGRAMTLPQIRPISAG
;
A
#
# COMPACT_ATOMS: atom_id res chain seq x y z
N MET A 1 1.82 46.82 -14.46
CA MET A 1 0.56 46.47 -15.14
C MET A 1 0.91 46.30 -16.62
N PRO A 2 1.21 45.07 -17.04
CA PRO A 2 0.17 44.14 -17.46
C PRO A 2 -0.32 43.23 -16.35
N ASP A 3 -1.61 42.97 -16.50
CA ASP A 3 -2.51 42.07 -15.80
C ASP A 3 -2.27 40.63 -16.28
N SER A 4 -2.18 39.67 -15.36
CA SER A 4 -2.71 38.31 -15.54
C SER A 4 -2.37 37.46 -14.33
N ALA A 5 -3.40 37.23 -13.54
CA ALA A 5 -3.50 36.18 -12.56
C ALA A 5 -2.99 34.85 -13.13
N ALA A 6 -2.00 34.27 -12.46
CA ALA A 6 -1.81 32.82 -12.44
C ALA A 6 -2.43 32.33 -11.14
N ASP A 7 -3.75 32.15 -11.18
CA ASP A 7 -4.49 31.47 -10.14
C ASP A 7 -3.89 30.09 -9.91
N GLY A 8 -3.65 29.80 -8.64
CA GLY A 8 -3.33 28.46 -8.18
C GLY A 8 -4.47 27.51 -8.52
N SER A 9 -4.10 26.33 -8.99
CA SER A 9 -4.87 25.13 -8.72
C SER A 9 -3.91 23.95 -8.78
N GLY A 10 -3.38 23.62 -7.61
CA GLY A 10 -2.77 22.33 -7.38
C GLY A 10 -3.77 21.26 -7.81
N GLY A 11 -3.38 20.45 -8.79
CA GLY A 11 -4.10 19.24 -9.16
C GLY A 11 -4.05 18.28 -7.97
N GLY A 12 -4.95 18.48 -7.01
CA GLY A 12 -5.24 17.48 -6.00
C GLY A 12 -5.77 16.27 -6.73
N THR A 13 -4.93 15.25 -6.89
CA THR A 13 -5.31 13.92 -7.38
C THR A 13 -6.58 13.52 -6.64
N ARG A 14 -7.71 13.59 -7.33
CA ARG A 14 -9.01 13.32 -6.73
C ARG A 14 -9.00 11.84 -6.37
N ALA A 15 -8.87 11.58 -5.07
CA ALA A 15 -9.04 10.28 -4.45
C ALA A 15 -10.21 9.52 -5.12
N PRO A 16 -10.04 8.26 -5.54
CA PRO A 16 -11.14 7.50 -6.12
C PRO A 16 -12.34 7.49 -5.17
N SER A 17 -13.52 7.82 -5.69
CA SER A 17 -14.79 8.00 -4.96
C SER A 17 -15.44 6.69 -4.49
N GLY A 18 -14.73 5.56 -4.61
CA GLY A 18 -15.18 4.24 -4.21
C GLY A 18 -14.87 3.93 -2.75
N ALA A 19 -15.58 2.94 -2.19
CA ALA A 19 -15.29 2.44 -0.85
C ALA A 19 -13.84 1.92 -0.78
N ARG A 20 -13.05 2.46 0.16
CA ARG A 20 -11.67 2.03 0.43
C ARG A 20 -11.62 0.90 1.47
N VAL A 21 -12.61 0.01 1.40
CA VAL A 21 -12.75 -1.11 2.33
C VAL A 21 -12.61 -2.38 1.51
N PHE A 22 -11.61 -3.18 1.87
CA PHE A 22 -11.28 -4.42 1.19
C PHE A 22 -11.49 -5.60 2.15
N THR A 23 -11.87 -6.75 1.60
CA THR A 23 -12.14 -7.96 2.39
C THR A 23 -11.26 -9.09 1.92
N VAL A 24 -10.63 -9.79 2.86
CA VAL A 24 -9.90 -11.02 2.58
C VAL A 24 -10.87 -12.20 2.79
N PRO A 25 -11.00 -13.13 1.82
CA PRO A 25 -11.82 -14.32 1.98
C PRO A 25 -11.41 -15.16 3.20
N ALA A 26 -12.40 -15.72 3.90
CA ALA A 26 -12.15 -16.67 4.97
C ALA A 26 -11.40 -17.90 4.42
N GLY A 27 -10.35 -18.33 5.12
CA GLY A 27 -9.49 -19.45 4.70
C GLY A 27 -8.20 -19.06 3.99
N ARG A 28 -8.01 -17.78 3.62
CA ARG A 28 -6.70 -17.28 3.18
C ARG A 28 -5.91 -16.67 4.35
N PRO A 29 -4.62 -16.98 4.51
CA PRO A 29 -3.78 -16.29 5.48
C PRO A 29 -3.75 -14.79 5.20
N PHE A 30 -4.26 -13.99 6.12
CA PHE A 30 -4.52 -12.56 5.92
C PHE A 30 -3.31 -11.80 5.40
N LEU A 31 -2.15 -11.95 6.05
CA LEU A 31 -0.93 -11.22 5.69
C LEU A 31 -0.41 -11.58 4.30
N GLN A 32 -0.50 -12.86 3.91
CA GLN A 32 -0.10 -13.33 2.58
C GLN A 32 -1.04 -12.78 1.51
N ALA A 33 -2.35 -12.76 1.79
CA ALA A 33 -3.33 -12.18 0.88
C ALA A 33 -3.10 -10.68 0.68
N VAL A 34 -2.80 -9.93 1.74
CA VAL A 34 -2.49 -8.49 1.66
C VAL A 34 -1.17 -8.25 0.91
N ALA A 35 -0.12 -9.02 1.20
CA ALA A 35 1.16 -8.89 0.50
C ALA A 35 1.01 -9.13 -1.01
N ALA A 36 0.30 -10.21 -1.39
CA ALA A 36 0.01 -10.51 -2.78
C ALA A 36 -0.83 -9.42 -3.46
N ALA A 37 -1.87 -8.92 -2.79
CA ALA A 37 -2.72 -7.85 -3.33
C ALA A 37 -1.92 -6.55 -3.57
N ILE A 38 -1.00 -6.18 -2.67
CA ILE A 38 -0.13 -5.02 -2.86
C ILE A 38 0.81 -5.23 -4.06
N LEU A 39 1.46 -6.39 -4.14
CA LEU A 39 2.37 -6.71 -5.25
C LEU A 39 1.66 -6.80 -6.61
N ASN A 40 0.40 -7.23 -6.63
CA ASN A 40 -0.42 -7.27 -7.84
C ASN A 40 -0.98 -5.91 -8.25
N GLY A 41 -0.89 -4.89 -7.38
CA GLY A 41 -1.46 -3.57 -7.63
C GLY A 41 -2.97 -3.47 -7.32
N ASP A 42 -3.54 -4.46 -6.63
CA ASP A 42 -4.95 -4.46 -6.22
C ASP A 42 -5.22 -3.57 -5.00
N LEU A 43 -4.16 -3.12 -4.33
CA LEU A 43 -4.19 -2.16 -3.23
C LEU A 43 -3.24 -0.99 -3.54
N PRO A 44 -3.64 0.27 -3.27
CA PRO A 44 -4.86 0.71 -2.55
C PRO A 44 -6.12 0.85 -3.44
N ALA A 45 -6.03 0.56 -4.74
CA ALA A 45 -7.15 0.59 -5.66
C ALA A 45 -7.15 -0.69 -6.51
N THR A 46 -8.28 -1.39 -6.56
CA THR A 46 -8.41 -2.64 -7.34
C THR A 46 -8.20 -2.37 -8.83
N GLY A 47 -7.40 -3.22 -9.48
CA GLY A 47 -7.04 -3.03 -10.89
C GLY A 47 -6.02 -1.90 -11.12
N GLY A 48 -5.29 -1.49 -10.08
CA GLY A 48 -4.14 -0.61 -10.20
C GLY A 48 -2.95 -1.29 -10.88
N ARG A 49 -1.91 -0.50 -11.16
CA ARG A 49 -0.64 -1.02 -11.67
C ARG A 49 0.12 -1.68 -10.53
N ALA A 50 0.66 -2.87 -10.77
CA ALA A 50 1.61 -3.52 -9.87
C ALA A 50 2.79 -2.56 -9.57
N PRO A 51 3.05 -2.24 -8.28
CA PRO A 51 4.09 -1.30 -7.92
C PRO A 51 5.47 -1.87 -8.27
N ASN A 52 6.35 -1.03 -8.79
CA ASN A 52 7.74 -1.42 -8.98
C ASN A 52 8.41 -1.65 -7.60
N PRO A 53 9.47 -2.49 -7.49
CA PRO A 53 10.16 -2.73 -6.22
C PRO A 53 10.69 -1.47 -5.52
N LEU A 54 10.92 -0.39 -6.28
CA LEU A 54 11.39 0.91 -5.78
C LEU A 54 10.25 1.83 -5.31
N GLU A 55 9.00 1.54 -5.70
CA GLU A 55 7.80 2.32 -5.33
C GLU A 55 7.17 1.79 -4.03
N LEU A 56 7.46 0.54 -3.65
CA LEU A 56 6.96 -0.08 -2.41
C LEU A 56 7.20 0.78 -1.14
N PRO A 57 8.35 1.46 -0.94
CA PRO A 57 8.60 2.29 0.23
C PRO A 57 7.67 3.50 0.37
N GLU A 58 7.01 3.93 -0.71
CA GLU A 58 6.02 5.01 -0.66
C GLU A 58 4.71 4.53 0.00
N ILE A 59 4.50 3.22 0.08
CA ILE A 59 3.34 2.62 0.72
C ILE A 59 3.59 2.48 2.22
N THR A 60 2.75 3.12 3.02
CA THR A 60 2.73 2.93 4.49
C THR A 60 1.69 1.89 4.87
N LEU A 61 2.13 0.80 5.49
CA LEU A 61 1.26 -0.25 5.99
C LEU A 61 1.14 -0.17 7.51
N LEU A 62 -0.05 0.16 7.98
CA LEU A 62 -0.38 0.22 9.40
C LEU A 62 -0.96 -1.11 9.86
N LEU A 63 -0.35 -1.71 10.89
CA LEU A 63 -0.75 -3.02 11.40
C LEU A 63 -1.16 -2.94 12.88
N PRO A 64 -2.13 -3.75 13.32
CA PRO A 64 -2.65 -3.65 14.68
C PRO A 64 -1.63 -3.99 15.76
N THR A 65 -0.63 -4.83 15.46
CA THR A 65 0.36 -5.29 16.43
C THR A 65 1.77 -5.36 15.84
N ARG A 66 2.79 -5.28 16.72
CA ARG A 66 4.19 -5.50 16.35
C ARG A 66 4.45 -6.91 15.81
N ARG A 67 3.71 -7.92 16.29
CA ARG A 67 3.80 -9.30 15.79
C ARG A 67 3.37 -9.38 14.33
N ALA A 68 2.27 -8.71 13.98
CA ALA A 68 1.81 -8.61 12.59
C ALA A 68 2.87 -7.93 11.71
N THR A 69 3.55 -6.88 12.20
CA THR A 69 4.66 -6.23 11.48
C THR A 69 5.77 -7.19 11.11
N ARG A 70 6.24 -8.03 12.06
CA ARG A 70 7.28 -9.03 11.78
C ARG A 70 6.80 -10.05 10.76
N ALA A 71 5.62 -10.63 10.98
CA ALA A 71 5.07 -11.64 10.07
C ALA A 71 4.75 -11.08 8.67
N MET A 72 4.49 -9.78 8.54
CA MET A 72 4.27 -9.15 7.24
C MET A 72 5.55 -9.10 6.40
N GLN A 73 6.71 -8.88 7.02
CA GLN A 73 8.00 -8.90 6.31
C GLN A 73 8.24 -10.29 5.68
N ASP A 74 7.98 -11.36 6.44
CA ASP A 74 8.07 -12.74 5.96
C ASP A 74 7.06 -13.02 4.84
N ALA A 75 5.84 -12.47 4.96
CA ALA A 75 4.81 -12.61 3.93
C ALA A 75 5.22 -11.94 2.60
N PHE A 76 5.85 -10.76 2.64
CA PHE A 76 6.39 -10.12 1.43
C PHE A 76 7.53 -10.92 0.80
N LEU A 77 8.45 -11.44 1.60
CA LEU A 77 9.54 -12.30 1.11
C LEU A 77 9.03 -13.58 0.44
N THR A 78 7.99 -14.18 1.01
CA THR A 78 7.34 -15.37 0.44
C THR A 78 6.62 -15.01 -0.85
N ALA A 79 5.85 -13.92 -0.86
CA ALA A 79 5.09 -13.48 -2.02
C ALA A 79 5.99 -12.99 -3.18
N SER A 80 7.19 -12.48 -2.89
CA SER A 80 8.17 -12.10 -3.90
C SER A 80 8.91 -13.26 -4.56
N GLY A 81 8.67 -14.49 -4.10
CA GLY A 81 9.45 -15.66 -4.51
C GLY A 81 10.92 -15.57 -4.08
N GLY A 82 11.22 -14.90 -2.97
CA GLY A 82 12.58 -14.71 -2.48
C GLY A 82 13.39 -13.65 -3.22
N ARG A 83 12.77 -12.88 -4.13
CA ARG A 83 13.44 -11.78 -4.82
C ARG A 83 13.67 -10.61 -3.86
N ALA A 84 14.88 -10.05 -3.91
CA ALA A 84 15.20 -8.83 -3.19
C ALA A 84 14.31 -7.68 -3.68
N MET A 85 13.61 -7.03 -2.76
CA MET A 85 12.74 -5.88 -3.00
C MET A 85 12.83 -4.93 -1.83
N THR A 86 12.59 -3.65 -2.08
CA THR A 86 12.47 -2.68 -1.00
C THR A 86 11.12 -2.87 -0.33
N LEU A 87 11.11 -3.06 0.98
CA LEU A 87 9.87 -3.27 1.71
C LEU A 87 9.09 -1.95 1.88
N PRO A 88 7.75 -2.01 1.94
CA PRO A 88 6.95 -0.87 2.34
C PRO A 88 7.24 -0.43 3.78
N GLN A 89 6.82 0.78 4.13
CA GLN A 89 6.93 1.27 5.50
C GLN A 89 5.89 0.58 6.39
N ILE A 90 6.29 -0.52 7.04
CA ILE A 90 5.41 -1.30 7.91
C ILE A 90 5.51 -0.77 9.35
N ARG A 91 4.41 -0.22 9.88
CA ARG A 91 4.36 0.40 11.22
C ARG A 91 3.23 -0.18 12.08
N PRO A 92 3.47 -0.46 13.37
CA PRO A 92 2.42 -0.85 14.29
C PRO A 92 1.59 0.35 14.74
N ILE A 93 0.27 0.18 14.86
CA ILE A 93 -0.68 1.18 15.36
C ILE A 93 -0.66 1.23 16.90
N SER A 94 -0.32 0.12 17.57
CA SER A 94 -0.31 0.00 19.04
C SER A 94 0.77 0.83 19.75
N ALA A 95 1.45 1.75 19.05
CA ALA A 95 2.35 2.73 19.65
C ALA A 95 1.56 4.03 19.85
N GLY A 96 0.70 4.02 20.87
CA GLY A 96 0.03 5.18 21.46
C GLY A 96 0.08 5.04 22.95
#